data_AF-A0A2E2R0J1-F1
#
_entry.id   AF-A0A2E2R0J1-F1
#
_cell.length_a   1.000
_cell.length_b   1.000
_cell.length_c   1.000
_cell.angle_alpha   90.00
_cell.angle_beta   90.00
_cell.angle_gamma   90.00
#
_symmetry.space_group_name_H-M   'P 1'
#
loop_
_entity.id
_entity.type
_entity.pdbx_description
1 polymer ?
#
loop_
_entity_poly.entity_id
_entity_poly.type
_entity_poly.pdbx_seq_one_letter_code
_entity_poly.pdbx_strand_id
1 'polypeptide(L)'
;MGKFAYKEVIKVKGYPSSLKVIKHSKSRFYWVHFSTYITPKGTIKIRKSTKTENQSDAIKFAKDFYEDLIVKKKMGEFPHDNTFSKYATRLSLINEKKVEDKEYSKNQLVLDKKYLKNNLLPFFSETDISDIDYSNVSKFLDNLKEKNLDETSQGNHLKIINNVLNLAVEDKLIESLPKLPETRALNAKRRNGKYVPYPKGRDVNLNAIDEVKNLIQHLPLKRDMLIEYLHLIQDEYRCIKKRHLAALSEIMRIPFAEAYEVASFYAHFDVLDDDEATPPEITIRVCDSLTCDLKGSNKLITNLKKKFDKDKVRVLRAPCMGLCDHAPACEVGHNHIKNCNESNIKQAVNTKSTHAEIIDGVLLKEYIKNGGYQILRNCYNGKIKVDDVVAKLNDSGLKGMGGAGFPSGQKWKFVRMEKAPRLMTINGDEGEPGTFKDRSYLESDPHRFLEGALIASYFINAQKV
;
A
#
# COMPACT_ATOMS: atom_id res chain seq x y z
N MET A 1 19.17 39.64 -11.77
CA MET A 1 18.89 39.15 -10.40
C MET A 1 18.74 40.34 -9.45
N GLY A 2 17.56 40.59 -8.87
CA GLY A 2 17.36 41.60 -7.82
C GLY A 2 17.30 40.95 -6.44
N LYS A 3 18.16 41.36 -5.50
CA LYS A 3 18.11 40.93 -4.09
C LYS A 3 16.84 41.51 -3.45
N PHE A 4 15.94 40.66 -2.95
CA PHE A 4 14.80 41.10 -2.14
C PHE A 4 15.32 41.72 -0.84
N ALA A 5 15.17 43.03 -0.66
CA ALA A 5 15.55 43.72 0.56
C ALA A 5 14.54 43.43 1.69
N TYR A 6 15.03 42.87 2.81
CA TYR A 6 14.25 42.58 4.00
C TYR A 6 14.04 43.86 4.82
N LYS A 7 12.78 44.14 5.21
CA LYS A 7 12.42 45.29 6.06
C LYS A 7 12.52 44.92 7.55
N GLU A 8 12.19 43.68 7.89
CA GLU A 8 12.22 43.17 9.25
C GLU A 8 12.45 41.65 9.27
N VAL A 9 13.24 41.16 10.23
CA VAL A 9 13.50 39.72 10.44
C VAL A 9 13.32 39.39 11.92
N ILE A 10 12.36 38.51 12.21
CA ILE A 10 11.96 38.12 13.56
C ILE A 10 12.33 36.64 13.78
N LYS A 11 13.01 36.36 14.89
CA LYS A 11 13.28 35.00 15.36
C LYS A 11 12.12 34.49 16.21
N VAL A 12 11.71 33.24 16.00
CA VAL A 12 10.62 32.63 16.76
C VAL A 12 11.17 31.98 18.04
N LYS A 13 10.84 32.53 19.21
CA LYS A 13 11.31 32.03 20.51
C LYS A 13 10.80 30.60 20.76
N GLY A 14 11.70 29.68 21.13
CA GLY A 14 11.40 28.27 21.39
C GLY A 14 11.49 27.34 20.17
N TYR A 15 11.86 27.87 19.00
CA TYR A 15 11.97 27.13 17.73
C TYR A 15 13.39 27.26 17.15
N PRO A 16 13.79 26.40 16.18
CA PRO A 16 15.12 26.46 15.58
C PRO A 16 15.44 27.82 14.96
N SER A 17 16.70 28.23 15.00
CA SER A 17 17.19 29.49 14.41
C SER A 17 17.00 29.58 12.89
N SER A 18 16.77 28.43 12.24
CA SER A 18 16.43 28.33 10.83
C SER A 18 14.98 28.72 10.50
N LEU A 19 14.09 28.83 11.49
CA LEU A 19 12.72 29.33 11.35
C LEU A 19 12.68 30.83 11.64
N LYS A 20 12.30 31.63 10.64
CA LYS A 20 12.26 33.10 10.72
C LYS A 20 10.96 33.63 10.16
N VAL A 21 10.46 34.72 10.73
CA VAL A 21 9.37 35.50 10.17
C VAL A 21 9.96 36.78 9.59
N ILE A 22 9.66 37.08 8.32
CA ILE A 22 10.30 38.14 7.55
C ILE A 22 9.23 39.05 6.95
N LYS A 23 9.41 40.36 7.09
CA LYS A 23 8.67 41.38 6.33
C LYS A 23 9.52 41.81 5.15
N HIS A 24 9.04 41.55 3.93
CA HIS A 24 9.69 42.06 2.71
C HIS A 24 9.24 43.49 2.43
N SER A 25 10.13 44.31 1.88
CA SER A 25 9.84 45.71 1.52
C SER A 25 8.66 45.86 0.52
N LYS A 26 8.46 44.88 -0.36
CA LYS A 26 7.40 44.88 -1.40
C LYS A 26 6.14 44.09 -1.01
N SER A 27 6.05 43.53 0.20
CA SER A 27 4.93 42.68 0.62
C SER A 27 4.18 43.30 1.80
N ARG A 28 2.86 43.42 1.68
CA ARG A 28 1.98 43.81 2.79
C ARG A 28 1.94 42.75 3.90
N PHE A 29 2.20 41.48 3.61
CA PHE A 29 2.17 40.40 4.61
C PHE A 29 3.56 40.00 5.11
N TYR A 30 3.60 39.43 6.32
CA TYR A 30 4.75 38.70 6.82
C TYR A 30 4.92 37.34 6.12
N TRP A 31 6.14 36.80 6.16
CA TRP A 31 6.50 35.54 5.50
C TRP A 31 7.30 34.65 6.45
N VAL A 32 6.96 33.38 6.51
CA VAL A 32 7.77 32.37 7.19
C VAL A 32 8.86 31.88 6.23
N HIS A 33 10.10 31.85 6.71
CA HIS A 33 11.25 31.25 6.05
C HIS A 33 11.78 30.15 6.96
N PHE A 34 11.86 28.93 6.44
CA PHE A 34 12.42 27.80 7.17
C PHE A 34 13.46 27.08 6.32
N SER A 35 14.60 26.74 6.92
CA SER A 35 15.65 25.95 6.26
C SER A 35 15.85 24.63 6.99
N THR A 36 15.76 23.51 6.27
CA THR A 36 15.89 22.15 6.82
C THR A 36 16.94 21.33 6.08
N TYR A 37 17.63 20.44 6.80
CA TYR A 37 18.60 19.49 6.26
C TYR A 37 17.93 18.14 6.02
N ILE A 38 18.16 17.54 4.84
CA ILE A 38 17.61 16.23 4.51
C ILE A 38 18.71 15.22 4.15
N THR A 39 19.86 15.64 3.61
CA THR A 39 20.96 14.72 3.22
C THR A 39 22.31 15.44 3.17
N PRO A 40 23.45 14.72 3.00
CA PRO A 40 24.79 15.32 2.82
C PRO A 40 24.94 16.26 1.60
N LYS A 41 23.90 16.42 0.75
CA LYS A 41 23.96 17.15 -0.52
C LYS A 41 23.12 18.44 -0.61
N GLY A 42 22.44 18.90 0.46
CA GLY A 42 21.84 20.25 0.41
C GLY A 42 20.78 20.61 1.46
N THR A 43 20.53 21.92 1.59
CA THR A 43 19.51 22.52 2.48
C THR A 43 18.26 22.92 1.67
N ILE A 44 17.08 22.46 2.07
CA ILE A 44 15.80 22.92 1.48
C ILE A 44 15.36 24.22 2.19
N LYS A 45 15.00 25.24 1.40
CA LYS A 45 14.50 26.53 1.89
C LYS A 45 13.03 26.68 1.56
N ILE A 46 12.18 26.63 2.59
CA ILE A 46 10.72 26.77 2.45
C ILE A 46 10.34 28.21 2.79
N ARG A 47 9.51 28.83 1.94
CA ARG A 47 9.00 30.19 2.12
C ARG A 47 7.49 30.19 1.98
N LYS A 48 6.76 30.70 2.99
CA LYS A 48 5.29 30.75 2.98
C LYS A 48 4.78 32.09 3.49
N SER A 49 3.89 32.74 2.77
CA SER A 49 3.24 33.97 3.26
C SER A 49 2.30 33.64 4.41
N THR A 50 2.29 34.46 5.46
CA THR A 50 1.38 34.32 6.61
C THR A 50 -0.01 34.90 6.33
N LYS A 51 -0.18 35.63 5.21
CA LYS A 51 -1.40 36.39 4.86
C LYS A 51 -1.89 37.36 5.96
N THR A 52 -1.04 37.71 6.90
CA THR A 52 -1.34 38.68 7.97
C THR A 52 -0.30 39.79 8.01
N GLU A 53 -0.78 40.99 8.32
CA GLU A 53 0.07 42.17 8.57
C GLU A 53 0.41 42.31 10.07
N ASN A 54 -0.25 41.55 10.94
CA ASN A 54 -0.01 41.53 12.37
C ASN A 54 1.16 40.59 12.70
N GLN A 55 2.14 41.12 13.42
CA GLN A 55 3.34 40.40 13.84
C GLN A 55 3.04 39.21 14.76
N SER A 56 2.11 39.37 15.71
CA SER A 56 1.77 38.32 16.69
C SER A 56 1.14 37.09 16.01
N ASP A 57 0.20 37.33 15.10
CA ASP A 57 -0.44 36.30 14.28
C ASP A 57 0.57 35.64 13.33
N ALA A 58 1.51 36.42 12.77
CA ALA A 58 2.57 35.89 11.93
C ALA A 58 3.52 34.94 12.69
N ILE A 59 3.82 35.24 13.95
CA ILE A 59 4.60 34.36 14.83
C ILE A 59 3.81 33.09 15.15
N LYS A 60 2.52 33.21 15.48
CA LYS A 60 1.66 32.04 15.73
C LYS A 60 1.60 31.13 14.50
N PHE A 61 1.35 31.70 13.33
CA PHE A 61 1.36 30.97 12.05
C PHE A 61 2.70 30.27 11.80
N ALA A 62 3.83 30.90 12.13
CA ALA A 62 5.14 30.29 11.95
C ALA A 62 5.37 29.06 12.85
N LYS A 63 4.84 29.08 14.08
CA LYS A 63 4.88 27.95 15.01
C LYS A 63 4.01 26.81 14.49
N ASP A 64 2.76 27.10 14.16
CA ASP A 64 1.81 26.10 13.63
C ASP A 64 2.33 25.47 12.34
N PHE A 65 2.94 26.29 11.46
CA PHE A 65 3.60 25.83 10.25
C PHE A 65 4.78 24.89 10.51
N TYR A 66 5.59 25.14 11.54
CA TYR A 66 6.70 24.26 11.89
C TYR A 66 6.22 22.93 12.48
N GLU A 67 5.22 22.96 13.38
CA GLU A 67 4.65 21.74 13.95
C GLU A 67 4.02 20.85 12.87
N ASP A 68 3.25 21.45 11.94
CA ASP A 68 2.69 20.75 10.78
C ASP A 68 3.77 20.10 9.90
N LEU A 69 4.89 20.81 9.67
CA LEU A 69 6.03 20.26 8.93
C LEU A 69 6.71 19.09 9.64
N ILE A 70 6.83 19.13 10.97
CA ILE A 70 7.42 18.02 11.74
C ILE A 70 6.50 16.79 11.72
N VAL A 71 5.19 17.00 11.80
CA VAL A 71 4.19 15.93 11.66
C VAL A 71 4.29 15.30 10.27
N LYS A 72 4.28 16.12 9.21
CA LYS A 72 4.46 15.66 7.82
C LYS A 72 5.76 14.90 7.59
N LYS A 73 6.85 15.33 8.24
CA LYS A 73 8.13 14.60 8.19
C LYS A 73 8.02 13.19 8.76
N LYS A 74 7.32 13.03 9.88
CA LYS A 74 7.12 11.73 10.54
C LYS A 74 6.13 10.83 9.78
N MET A 75 5.20 11.43 9.03
CA MET A 75 4.21 10.73 8.21
C MET A 75 4.72 10.35 6.81
N GLY A 76 5.97 10.69 6.44
CA GLY A 76 6.51 10.43 5.10
C GLY A 76 6.06 11.44 4.03
N GLU A 77 5.11 12.33 4.34
CA GLU A 77 4.63 13.43 3.48
C GLU A 77 5.53 14.68 3.59
N PHE A 78 6.84 14.50 3.67
CA PHE A 78 7.76 15.64 3.69
C PHE A 78 7.89 16.23 2.27
N PRO A 79 8.11 17.54 2.09
CA PRO A 79 8.34 18.11 0.77
C PRO A 79 9.54 17.42 0.10
N HIS A 80 9.28 16.70 -0.98
CA HIS A 80 10.31 16.11 -1.81
C HIS A 80 10.78 17.15 -2.81
N ASP A 81 12.06 17.12 -3.13
CA ASP A 81 12.55 17.84 -4.31
C ASP A 81 11.90 17.18 -5.53
N ASN A 82 10.96 17.86 -6.19
CA ASN A 82 10.28 17.40 -7.40
C ASN A 82 10.73 18.18 -8.64
N THR A 83 11.90 18.81 -8.55
CA THR A 83 12.42 19.62 -9.65
C THR A 83 12.77 18.77 -10.88
N PHE A 84 12.65 19.38 -12.06
CA PHE A 84 13.09 18.77 -13.31
C PHE A 84 14.55 18.30 -13.25
N SER A 85 15.42 19.04 -12.54
CA SER A 85 16.84 18.69 -12.37
C SER A 85 17.06 17.32 -11.72
N LYS A 86 16.28 17.00 -10.68
CA LYS A 86 16.32 15.69 -10.03
C LYS A 86 15.89 14.57 -10.98
N TYR A 87 14.77 14.76 -11.68
CA TYR A 87 14.26 13.75 -12.62
C TYR A 87 15.19 13.56 -13.82
N ALA A 88 15.81 14.63 -14.32
CA ALA A 88 16.85 14.57 -15.35
C ALA A 88 18.10 13.80 -14.90
N THR A 89 18.52 13.98 -13.64
CA THR A 89 19.62 13.23 -13.03
C THR A 89 19.27 11.74 -12.92
N ARG A 90 18.05 11.42 -12.46
CA ARG A 90 17.55 10.05 -12.40
C ARG A 90 17.50 9.40 -13.79
N LEU A 91 16.99 10.10 -14.80
CA LEU A 91 16.97 9.61 -16.18
C LEU A 91 18.38 9.27 -16.69
N SER A 92 19.36 10.11 -16.37
CA SER A 92 20.76 9.88 -16.75
C SER A 92 21.33 8.61 -16.12
N LEU A 93 21.07 8.36 -14.83
CA LEU A 93 21.49 7.14 -14.12
C LEU A 93 20.81 5.88 -14.67
N ILE A 94 19.51 5.96 -14.99
CA ILE A 94 18.78 4.85 -15.61
C ILE A 94 19.38 4.51 -16.98
N ASN A 95 19.64 5.53 -17.80
CA ASN A 95 20.21 5.31 -19.12
C ASN A 95 21.67 4.82 -19.05
N GLU A 96 22.46 5.22 -18.05
CA GLU A 96 23.78 4.64 -17.77
C GLU A 96 23.69 3.14 -17.52
N LYS A 97 22.78 2.72 -16.63
CA LYS A 97 22.55 1.29 -16.35
C LYS A 97 22.10 0.52 -17.59
N LYS A 98 21.18 1.10 -18.39
CA LYS A 98 20.76 0.48 -19.66
C LYS A 98 21.88 0.33 -20.69
N VAL A 99 22.93 1.17 -20.63
CA VAL A 99 24.12 0.99 -21.47
C VAL A 99 24.93 -0.22 -20.99
N GLU A 100 25.04 -0.43 -19.68
CA GLU A 100 25.69 -1.62 -19.09
C GLU A 100 24.95 -2.90 -19.50
N ASP A 101 23.61 -2.86 -19.48
CA ASP A 101 22.73 -3.97 -19.86
C ASP A 101 22.61 -4.16 -21.39
N LYS A 102 23.33 -3.36 -22.20
CA LYS A 102 23.29 -3.34 -23.69
C LYS A 102 21.92 -3.02 -24.31
N GLU A 103 21.02 -2.41 -23.55
CA GLU A 103 19.69 -1.98 -24.00
C GLU A 103 19.67 -0.54 -24.52
N TYR A 104 20.73 0.23 -24.28
CA TYR A 104 20.85 1.62 -24.70
C TYR A 104 22.19 1.93 -25.36
N SER A 105 22.18 2.81 -26.37
CA SER A 105 23.40 3.18 -27.10
C SER A 105 24.26 4.14 -26.29
N LYS A 106 25.54 3.80 -26.13
CA LYS A 106 26.54 4.67 -25.47
C LYS A 106 26.65 6.04 -26.14
N ASN A 107 26.55 6.10 -27.47
CA ASN A 107 26.58 7.36 -28.22
C ASN A 107 25.34 8.21 -27.93
N GLN A 108 24.17 7.58 -27.79
CA GLN A 108 22.93 8.27 -27.47
C GLN A 108 22.97 8.85 -26.05
N LEU A 109 23.50 8.11 -25.07
CA LEU A 109 23.68 8.59 -23.70
C LEU A 109 24.53 9.87 -23.62
N VAL A 110 25.61 9.94 -24.40
CA VAL A 110 26.48 11.12 -24.46
C VAL A 110 25.74 12.33 -25.03
N LEU A 111 24.93 12.12 -26.09
CA LEU A 111 24.10 13.17 -26.68
C LEU A 111 23.02 13.66 -25.71
N ASP A 112 22.32 12.76 -25.03
CA ASP A 112 21.26 13.11 -24.08
C ASP A 112 21.81 13.94 -22.91
N LYS A 113 22.97 13.55 -22.36
CA LYS A 113 23.66 14.33 -21.32
C LYS A 113 24.05 15.72 -21.81
N LYS A 114 24.47 15.86 -23.07
CA LYS A 114 24.80 17.15 -23.68
C LYS A 114 23.56 18.05 -23.80
N TYR A 115 22.43 17.52 -24.27
CA TYR A 115 21.17 18.25 -24.37
C TYR A 115 20.62 18.66 -22.99
N LEU A 116 20.70 17.75 -22.00
CA LEU A 116 20.32 18.04 -20.62
C LEU A 116 21.15 19.20 -20.04
N LYS A 117 22.48 19.11 -20.13
CA LYS A 117 23.39 20.10 -19.54
C LYS A 117 23.32 21.47 -20.22
N ASN A 118 23.28 21.50 -21.55
CA ASN A 118 23.46 22.76 -22.28
C ASN A 118 22.15 23.51 -22.54
N ASN A 119 21.02 22.82 -22.59
CA ASN A 119 19.76 23.39 -23.04
C ASN A 119 18.63 23.24 -22.02
N LEU A 120 18.39 22.02 -21.52
CA LEU A 120 17.23 21.74 -20.67
C LEU A 120 17.40 22.21 -19.22
N LEU A 121 18.52 21.88 -18.55
CA LEU A 121 18.76 22.29 -17.17
C LEU A 121 18.82 23.83 -17.00
N PRO A 122 19.48 24.61 -17.88
CA PRO A 122 19.46 26.07 -17.77
C PRO A 122 18.06 26.69 -17.81
N PHE A 123 17.07 26.00 -18.41
CA PHE A 123 15.71 26.50 -18.57
C PHE A 123 14.73 25.93 -17.55
N PHE A 124 14.85 24.64 -17.21
CA PHE A 124 13.89 23.92 -16.37
C PHE A 124 14.43 23.50 -15.00
N SER A 125 15.71 23.71 -14.65
CA SER A 125 16.34 23.11 -13.45
C SER A 125 15.50 23.25 -12.18
N GLU A 126 15.00 24.46 -11.89
CA GLU A 126 14.23 24.76 -10.67
C GLU A 126 12.71 24.62 -10.85
N THR A 127 12.25 24.27 -12.05
CA THR A 127 10.82 24.10 -12.35
C THR A 127 10.33 22.80 -11.73
N ASP A 128 9.20 22.86 -11.04
CA ASP A 128 8.54 21.65 -10.56
C ASP A 128 8.10 20.80 -11.75
N ILE A 129 8.28 19.48 -11.65
CA ILE A 129 7.96 18.57 -12.73
C ILE A 129 6.47 18.57 -13.09
N SER A 130 5.58 18.85 -12.12
CA SER A 130 4.13 18.97 -12.38
C SER A 130 3.76 20.23 -13.17
N ASP A 131 4.63 21.24 -13.16
CA ASP A 131 4.39 22.51 -13.81
C ASP A 131 4.84 22.50 -15.28
N ILE A 132 5.52 21.45 -15.77
CA ILE A 132 5.93 21.32 -17.17
C ILE A 132 4.70 21.13 -18.06
N ASP A 133 4.42 22.09 -18.92
CA ASP A 133 3.19 22.17 -19.71
C ASP A 133 3.44 22.68 -21.14
N TYR A 134 2.38 22.76 -21.94
CA TYR A 134 2.50 23.25 -23.32
C TYR A 134 3.14 24.66 -23.38
N SER A 135 2.76 25.55 -22.46
CA SER A 135 3.15 26.96 -22.47
C SER A 135 4.64 27.14 -22.19
N ASN A 136 5.18 26.47 -21.17
CA ASN A 136 6.60 26.59 -20.85
C ASN A 136 7.51 25.82 -21.82
N VAL A 137 7.05 24.69 -22.37
CA VAL A 137 7.77 23.98 -23.43
C VAL A 137 7.74 24.78 -24.73
N SER A 138 6.64 25.46 -25.07
CA SER A 138 6.60 26.36 -26.24
C SER A 138 7.59 27.51 -26.10
N LYS A 139 7.64 28.16 -24.93
CA LYS A 139 8.62 29.23 -24.65
C LYS A 139 10.06 28.74 -24.74
N PHE A 140 10.32 27.50 -24.30
CA PHE A 140 11.62 26.86 -24.45
C PHE A 140 11.96 26.64 -25.92
N LEU A 141 11.04 26.12 -26.73
CA LEU A 141 11.26 25.91 -28.16
C LEU A 141 11.52 27.23 -28.91
N ASP A 142 10.81 28.30 -28.55
CA ASP A 142 11.05 29.62 -29.13
C ASP A 142 12.44 30.15 -28.74
N ASN A 143 12.90 29.92 -27.51
CA ASN A 143 14.29 30.22 -27.11
C ASN A 143 15.34 29.40 -27.90
N LEU A 144 15.02 28.15 -28.27
CA LEU A 144 15.90 27.34 -29.11
C LEU A 144 15.95 27.83 -30.57
N LYS A 145 14.81 28.33 -31.10
CA LYS A 145 14.76 28.95 -32.44
C LYS A 145 15.60 30.22 -32.50
N GLU A 146 15.56 31.06 -31.47
CA GLU A 146 16.42 32.25 -31.35
C GLU A 146 17.92 31.91 -31.34
N LYS A 147 18.28 30.68 -30.96
CA LYS A 147 19.65 30.15 -30.99
C LYS A 147 20.01 29.43 -32.29
N ASN A 148 19.17 29.52 -33.33
CA ASN A 148 19.35 28.89 -34.65
C ASN A 148 19.55 27.35 -34.60
N LEU A 149 18.90 26.67 -33.65
CA LEU A 149 18.93 25.20 -33.58
C LEU A 149 17.90 24.57 -34.54
N ASP A 150 18.32 23.53 -35.26
CA ASP A 150 17.51 22.86 -36.28
C ASP A 150 16.31 22.09 -35.69
N GLU A 151 15.29 21.85 -36.52
CA GLU A 151 14.05 21.16 -36.11
C GLU A 151 14.30 19.74 -35.58
N THR A 152 15.35 19.06 -36.07
CA THR A 152 15.77 17.74 -35.61
C THR A 152 16.27 17.80 -34.17
N SER A 153 17.11 18.79 -33.84
CA SER A 153 17.57 18.99 -32.46
C SER A 153 16.40 19.34 -31.55
N GLN A 154 15.48 20.20 -31.97
CA GLN A 154 14.28 20.53 -31.19
C GLN A 154 13.44 19.28 -30.86
N GLY A 155 13.27 18.37 -31.85
CA GLY A 155 12.60 17.08 -31.63
C GLY A 155 13.31 16.19 -30.61
N ASN A 156 14.65 16.20 -30.56
CA ASN A 156 15.41 15.43 -29.57
C ASN A 156 15.26 16.00 -28.15
N HIS A 157 15.18 17.32 -27.99
CA HIS A 157 14.90 17.93 -26.68
C HIS A 157 13.50 17.54 -26.16
N LEU A 158 12.49 17.53 -27.03
CA LEU A 158 11.14 17.10 -26.67
C LEU A 158 11.07 15.62 -26.26
N LYS A 159 11.84 14.75 -26.93
CA LYS A 159 11.97 13.34 -26.53
C LYS A 159 12.52 13.20 -25.12
N ILE A 160 13.57 13.96 -24.79
CA ILE A 160 14.17 13.93 -23.45
C ILE A 160 13.18 14.48 -22.40
N ILE A 161 12.47 15.57 -22.69
CA ILE A 161 11.42 16.11 -21.81
C ILE A 161 10.35 15.05 -21.55
N ASN A 162 9.85 14.36 -22.60
CA ASN A 162 8.88 13.29 -22.43
C ASN A 162 9.41 12.13 -21.58
N ASN A 163 10.66 11.71 -21.78
CA ASN A 163 11.28 10.67 -20.96
C ASN A 163 11.39 11.08 -19.49
N VAL A 164 11.73 12.34 -19.22
CA VAL A 164 11.77 12.91 -17.87
C VAL A 164 10.37 12.94 -17.24
N LEU A 165 9.34 13.33 -18.00
CA LEU A 165 7.95 13.35 -17.52
C LEU A 165 7.38 11.94 -17.30
N ASN A 166 7.76 10.95 -18.10
CA ASN A 166 7.36 9.56 -17.89
C ASN A 166 7.81 9.04 -16.51
N LEU A 167 9.00 9.40 -16.05
CA LEU A 167 9.46 9.06 -14.69
C LEU A 167 8.58 9.71 -13.60
N ALA A 168 8.01 10.88 -13.87
CA ALA A 168 7.09 11.55 -12.95
C ALA A 168 5.68 10.95 -12.98
N VAL A 169 5.24 10.39 -14.11
CA VAL A 169 4.02 9.57 -14.22
C VAL A 169 4.19 8.28 -13.41
N GLU A 170 5.34 7.60 -13.54
CA GLU A 170 5.67 6.40 -12.74
C GLU A 170 5.60 6.68 -11.23
N ASP A 171 6.10 7.84 -10.81
CA ASP A 171 6.05 8.30 -9.41
C ASP A 171 4.68 8.87 -8.99
N LYS A 172 3.68 8.85 -9.87
CA LYS A 172 2.31 9.37 -9.63
C LYS A 172 2.26 10.87 -9.27
N LEU A 173 3.26 11.66 -9.69
CA LEU A 173 3.24 13.11 -9.51
C LEU A 173 2.40 13.84 -10.56
N ILE A 174 2.24 13.24 -11.74
CA ILE A 174 1.35 13.69 -12.81
C ILE A 174 0.48 12.52 -13.27
N GLU A 175 -0.82 12.75 -13.46
CA GLU A 175 -1.79 11.69 -13.82
C GLU A 175 -1.57 11.15 -15.24
N SER A 176 -1.13 12.01 -16.15
CA SER A 176 -0.84 11.66 -17.55
C SER A 176 0.15 12.65 -18.17
N LEU A 177 0.76 12.28 -19.30
CA LEU A 177 1.67 13.18 -20.02
C LEU A 177 0.90 14.41 -20.55
N PRO A 178 1.39 15.63 -20.31
CA PRO A 178 0.81 16.83 -20.87
C PRO A 178 0.96 16.85 -22.40
N LYS A 179 0.03 17.51 -23.09
CA LYS A 179 0.17 17.77 -24.53
C LYS A 179 1.34 18.74 -24.72
N LEU A 180 2.39 18.30 -25.40
CA LEU A 180 3.55 19.13 -25.74
C LEU A 180 3.45 19.65 -27.19
N PRO A 181 4.10 20.77 -27.52
CA PRO A 181 4.18 21.25 -28.89
C PRO A 181 4.85 20.23 -29.81
N GLU A 182 4.33 20.07 -31.03
CA GLU A 182 4.89 19.17 -32.03
C GLU A 182 5.93 19.88 -32.91
N THR A 183 7.03 19.21 -33.25
CA THR A 183 7.93 19.63 -34.33
C THR A 183 7.61 18.84 -35.60
N ARG A 184 7.71 19.47 -36.78
CA ARG A 184 7.45 18.82 -38.09
C ARG A 184 8.26 17.53 -38.30
N ALA A 185 9.42 17.40 -37.66
CA ALA A 185 10.28 16.22 -37.71
C ALA A 185 9.65 14.93 -37.12
N LEU A 186 8.59 15.01 -36.30
CA LEU A 186 7.86 13.83 -35.80
C LEU A 186 6.88 13.24 -36.85
N ASN A 187 6.61 13.95 -37.95
CA ASN A 187 5.75 13.50 -39.05
C ASN A 187 6.52 12.77 -40.17
N ALA A 188 7.60 12.05 -39.84
CA ALA A 188 8.14 11.06 -40.77
C ALA A 188 7.13 9.89 -40.86
N LYS A 189 6.45 9.77 -42.00
CA LYS A 189 5.54 8.66 -42.34
C LYS A 189 6.12 7.33 -41.83
N ARG A 190 5.47 6.72 -40.82
CA ARG A 190 5.76 5.36 -40.39
C ARG A 190 5.72 4.47 -41.63
N ARG A 191 6.86 3.85 -41.97
CA ARG A 191 6.88 2.79 -42.99
C ARG A 191 5.89 1.71 -42.54
N ASN A 192 4.97 1.32 -43.42
CA ASN A 192 4.04 0.21 -43.24
C ASN A 192 4.82 -1.11 -43.10
N GLY A 193 5.39 -1.36 -41.92
CA GLY A 193 5.66 -2.72 -41.48
C GLY A 193 4.32 -3.34 -41.11
N LYS A 194 4.06 -4.57 -41.55
CA LYS A 194 2.91 -5.36 -41.08
C LYS A 194 2.88 -5.27 -39.55
N TYR A 195 1.84 -4.66 -38.99
CA TYR A 195 1.56 -4.75 -37.57
C TYR A 195 1.28 -6.23 -37.29
N VAL A 196 2.26 -6.91 -36.74
CA VAL A 196 2.07 -8.21 -36.11
C VAL A 196 1.58 -7.86 -34.70
N PRO A 197 0.28 -8.03 -34.38
CA PRO A 197 -0.14 -7.95 -32.99
C PRO A 197 0.62 -9.04 -32.25
N TYR A 198 1.60 -8.65 -31.44
CA TYR A 198 1.99 -9.48 -30.32
C TYR A 198 0.85 -9.33 -29.33
N PRO A 199 0.03 -10.37 -29.06
CA PRO A 199 -0.94 -10.30 -27.99
C PRO A 199 -0.18 -9.98 -26.71
N LYS A 200 -0.41 -8.79 -26.15
CA LYS A 200 0.12 -8.41 -24.84
C LYS A 200 -0.81 -8.99 -23.80
N GLY A 201 -0.58 -10.25 -23.43
CA GLY A 201 -1.36 -10.94 -22.41
C GLY A 201 -1.44 -12.44 -22.69
N ARG A 202 -1.75 -13.23 -21.65
CA ARG A 202 -2.10 -14.64 -21.81
C ARG A 202 -3.48 -14.71 -22.48
N ASP A 203 -3.64 -15.56 -23.49
CA ASP A 203 -4.95 -15.80 -24.10
C ASP A 203 -5.93 -16.33 -23.03
N VAL A 204 -7.12 -15.73 -22.98
CA VAL A 204 -8.13 -16.08 -21.98
C VAL A 204 -8.99 -17.21 -22.52
N ASN A 205 -9.04 -18.32 -21.80
CA ASN A 205 -9.89 -19.46 -22.13
C ASN A 205 -11.36 -19.13 -21.80
N LEU A 206 -12.26 -19.21 -22.78
CA LEU A 206 -13.68 -18.91 -22.61
C LEU A 206 -14.35 -19.81 -21.56
N ASN A 207 -13.99 -21.08 -21.49
CA ASN A 207 -14.53 -21.99 -20.48
C ASN A 207 -14.11 -21.58 -19.06
N ALA A 208 -12.87 -21.12 -18.89
CA ALA A 208 -12.38 -20.63 -17.60
C ALA A 208 -13.10 -19.34 -17.16
N ILE A 209 -13.53 -18.50 -18.12
CA ILE A 209 -14.37 -17.33 -17.82
C ILE A 209 -15.71 -17.78 -17.25
N ASP A 210 -16.37 -18.74 -17.89
CA ASP A 210 -17.70 -19.19 -17.46
C ASP A 210 -17.64 -19.94 -16.11
N GLU A 211 -16.60 -20.75 -15.91
CA GLU A 211 -16.25 -21.37 -14.62
C GLU A 211 -16.16 -20.33 -13.50
N VAL A 212 -15.29 -19.32 -13.66
CA VAL A 212 -15.07 -18.29 -12.64
C VAL A 212 -16.31 -17.42 -12.44
N LYS A 213 -17.03 -17.06 -13.51
CA LYS A 213 -18.29 -16.30 -13.41
C LYS A 213 -19.33 -17.03 -12.58
N ASN A 214 -19.54 -18.33 -12.84
CA ASN A 214 -20.51 -19.14 -12.11
C ASN A 214 -20.15 -19.23 -10.62
N LEU A 215 -18.86 -19.33 -10.32
CA LEU A 215 -18.36 -19.42 -8.95
C LEU A 215 -18.60 -18.12 -8.15
N ILE A 216 -18.35 -16.96 -8.76
CA ILE A 216 -18.41 -15.67 -8.06
C ILE A 216 -19.73 -14.92 -8.21
N GLN A 217 -20.71 -15.47 -8.93
CA GLN A 217 -21.96 -14.79 -9.32
C GLN A 217 -22.78 -14.18 -8.16
N HIS A 218 -22.62 -14.71 -6.95
CA HIS A 218 -23.37 -14.29 -5.75
C HIS A 218 -22.68 -13.15 -4.99
N LEU A 219 -21.47 -12.76 -5.39
CA LEU A 219 -20.66 -11.73 -4.74
C LEU A 219 -20.58 -10.46 -5.59
N PRO A 220 -20.42 -9.28 -4.96
CA PRO A 220 -20.35 -8.02 -5.68
C PRO A 220 -18.98 -7.83 -6.36
N LEU A 221 -18.97 -7.67 -7.68
CA LEU A 221 -17.75 -7.37 -8.46
C LEU A 221 -17.12 -6.03 -8.04
N LYS A 222 -16.17 -6.11 -7.11
CA LYS A 222 -15.39 -4.99 -6.59
C LYS A 222 -13.92 -5.41 -6.49
N ARG A 223 -13.03 -4.44 -6.61
CA ARG A 223 -11.58 -4.68 -6.61
C ARG A 223 -11.05 -5.20 -5.28
N ASP A 224 -11.63 -4.75 -4.16
CA ASP A 224 -11.29 -5.17 -2.80
C ASP A 224 -11.73 -6.62 -2.49
N MET A 225 -12.57 -7.24 -3.32
CA MET A 225 -12.99 -8.64 -3.19
C MET A 225 -12.03 -9.62 -3.87
N LEU A 226 -10.90 -9.17 -4.43
CA LEU A 226 -9.97 -10.01 -5.18
C LEU A 226 -9.56 -11.27 -4.39
N ILE A 227 -9.19 -11.10 -3.12
CA ILE A 227 -8.75 -12.22 -2.29
C ILE A 227 -9.88 -13.24 -2.04
N GLU A 228 -11.12 -12.77 -1.87
CA GLU A 228 -12.29 -13.63 -1.68
C GLU A 228 -12.56 -14.49 -2.91
N TYR A 229 -12.38 -13.93 -4.10
CA TYR A 229 -12.49 -14.69 -5.35
C TYR A 229 -11.38 -15.73 -5.50
N LEU A 230 -10.16 -15.39 -5.07
CA LEU A 230 -9.04 -16.34 -5.08
C LEU A 230 -9.30 -17.50 -4.12
N HIS A 231 -9.88 -17.24 -2.93
CA HIS A 231 -10.33 -18.28 -2.02
C HIS A 231 -11.35 -19.21 -2.67
N LEU A 232 -12.41 -18.67 -3.27
CA LEU A 232 -13.42 -19.49 -3.95
C LEU A 232 -12.79 -20.38 -5.03
N ILE A 233 -11.90 -19.83 -5.86
CA ILE A 233 -11.21 -20.59 -6.93
C ILE A 233 -10.31 -21.68 -6.31
N GLN A 234 -9.53 -21.35 -5.28
CA GLN A 234 -8.68 -22.29 -4.57
C GLN A 234 -9.50 -23.43 -3.95
N ASP A 235 -10.65 -23.13 -3.36
CA ASP A 235 -11.46 -24.12 -2.65
C ASP A 235 -12.18 -25.06 -3.64
N GLU A 236 -12.75 -24.51 -4.72
CA GLU A 236 -13.43 -25.29 -5.76
C GLU A 236 -12.46 -26.18 -6.55
N TYR A 237 -11.34 -25.61 -7.00
CA TYR A 237 -10.41 -26.28 -7.90
C TYR A 237 -9.17 -26.87 -7.19
N ARG A 238 -9.07 -26.72 -5.87
CA ARG A 238 -7.91 -27.10 -5.01
C ARG A 238 -6.61 -26.38 -5.35
N CYS A 239 -6.63 -25.49 -6.32
CA CYS A 239 -5.51 -24.70 -6.79
C CYS A 239 -6.01 -23.54 -7.67
N ILE A 240 -5.14 -22.56 -7.84
CA ILE A 240 -5.38 -21.42 -8.71
C ILE A 240 -4.53 -21.59 -9.97
N LYS A 241 -5.13 -22.20 -11.00
CA LYS A 241 -4.50 -22.28 -12.32
C LYS A 241 -4.38 -20.90 -12.96
N LYS A 242 -3.31 -20.68 -13.74
CA LYS A 242 -3.12 -19.40 -14.44
C LYS A 242 -4.27 -19.08 -15.41
N ARG A 243 -4.97 -20.07 -15.98
CA ARG A 243 -6.23 -19.86 -16.74
C ARG A 243 -7.35 -19.24 -15.89
N HIS A 244 -7.48 -19.66 -14.62
CA HIS A 244 -8.46 -19.08 -13.70
C HIS A 244 -8.10 -17.64 -13.33
N LEU A 245 -6.81 -17.36 -13.11
CA LEU A 245 -6.33 -15.99 -12.88
C LEU A 245 -6.59 -15.09 -14.08
N ALA A 246 -6.29 -15.56 -15.30
CA ALA A 246 -6.56 -14.80 -16.52
C ALA A 246 -8.05 -14.50 -16.69
N ALA A 247 -8.91 -15.50 -16.44
CA ALA A 247 -10.36 -15.32 -16.42
C ALA A 247 -10.82 -14.32 -15.37
N LEU A 248 -10.34 -14.42 -14.13
CA LEU A 248 -10.67 -13.50 -13.05
C LEU A 248 -10.20 -12.08 -13.36
N SER A 249 -8.99 -11.91 -13.88
CA SER A 249 -8.45 -10.62 -14.32
C SER A 249 -9.31 -9.95 -15.39
N GLU A 250 -9.78 -10.72 -16.37
CA GLU A 250 -10.70 -10.24 -17.42
C GLU A 250 -12.05 -9.81 -16.83
N ILE A 251 -12.65 -10.64 -15.96
CA ILE A 251 -13.94 -10.36 -15.31
C ILE A 251 -13.85 -9.09 -14.44
N MET A 252 -12.79 -8.97 -13.65
CA MET A 252 -12.57 -7.83 -12.75
C MET A 252 -11.99 -6.60 -13.44
N ARG A 253 -11.56 -6.73 -14.71
CA ARG A 253 -10.86 -5.70 -15.49
C ARG A 253 -9.61 -5.16 -14.78
N ILE A 254 -8.80 -6.06 -14.24
CA ILE A 254 -7.50 -5.75 -13.62
C ILE A 254 -6.36 -6.41 -14.41
N PRO A 255 -5.13 -5.87 -14.35
CA PRO A 255 -3.98 -6.52 -14.97
C PRO A 255 -3.73 -7.92 -14.41
N PHE A 256 -3.39 -8.88 -15.28
CA PHE A 256 -3.02 -10.23 -14.85
C PHE A 256 -1.89 -10.24 -13.83
N ALA A 257 -0.88 -9.39 -14.02
CA ALA A 257 0.26 -9.27 -13.11
C ALA A 257 -0.20 -8.91 -11.68
N GLU A 258 -1.18 -8.02 -11.54
CA GLU A 258 -1.71 -7.64 -10.22
C GLU A 258 -2.43 -8.81 -9.54
N ALA A 259 -3.29 -9.52 -10.27
CA ALA A 259 -3.97 -10.71 -9.73
C ALA A 259 -2.95 -11.81 -9.36
N TYR A 260 -1.93 -12.00 -10.19
CA TYR A 260 -0.87 -12.97 -9.96
C TYR A 260 0.01 -12.61 -8.77
N GLU A 261 0.39 -11.35 -8.61
CA GLU A 261 1.16 -10.86 -7.45
C GLU A 261 0.40 -11.09 -6.15
N VAL A 262 -0.90 -10.77 -6.12
CA VAL A 262 -1.74 -11.02 -4.94
C VAL A 262 -1.84 -12.51 -4.65
N ALA A 263 -2.15 -13.33 -5.65
CA ALA A 263 -2.29 -14.78 -5.46
C ALA A 263 -0.98 -15.45 -5.03
N SER A 264 0.16 -15.05 -5.59
CA SER A 264 1.46 -15.64 -5.25
C SER A 264 2.07 -15.14 -3.94
N PHE A 265 1.55 -14.02 -3.38
CA PHE A 265 2.00 -13.49 -2.09
C PHE A 265 1.53 -14.34 -0.90
N TYR A 266 0.30 -14.86 -0.94
CA TYR A 266 -0.27 -15.63 0.17
C TYR A 266 0.14 -17.10 0.12
N ALA A 267 0.77 -17.59 1.19
CA ALA A 267 1.30 -18.96 1.25
C ALA A 267 0.26 -20.09 1.16
N HIS A 268 -1.03 -19.78 1.35
CA HIS A 268 -2.12 -20.76 1.28
C HIS A 268 -2.68 -20.96 -0.12
N PHE A 269 -2.36 -20.07 -1.06
CA PHE A 269 -2.78 -20.20 -2.46
C PHE A 269 -1.79 -21.05 -3.25
N ASP A 270 -2.30 -22.08 -3.91
CA ASP A 270 -1.52 -22.93 -4.80
C ASP A 270 -1.64 -22.39 -6.22
N VAL A 271 -0.77 -21.45 -6.59
CA VAL A 271 -0.73 -20.89 -7.94
C VAL A 271 0.10 -21.80 -8.86
N LEU A 272 -0.54 -22.42 -9.85
CA LEU A 272 0.09 -23.42 -10.72
C LEU A 272 -0.10 -23.10 -12.21
N ASP A 273 0.82 -23.59 -13.05
CA ASP A 273 0.60 -23.62 -14.50
C ASP A 273 -0.55 -24.57 -14.89
N ASP A 274 -1.11 -24.34 -16.08
CA ASP A 274 -2.33 -25.03 -16.53
C ASP A 274 -2.12 -26.53 -16.78
N ASP A 275 -0.89 -26.93 -17.11
CA ASP A 275 -0.46 -28.30 -17.36
C ASP A 275 0.02 -29.04 -16.09
N GLU A 276 0.29 -28.31 -14.99
CA GLU A 276 0.68 -28.94 -13.73
C GLU A 276 -0.45 -29.81 -13.14
N ALA A 277 -0.09 -30.87 -12.44
CA ALA A 277 -1.07 -31.70 -11.75
C ALA A 277 -1.81 -30.91 -10.66
N THR A 278 -3.11 -31.18 -10.51
CA THR A 278 -3.90 -30.62 -9.39
C THR A 278 -3.45 -31.27 -8.08
N PRO A 279 -3.29 -30.52 -6.98
CA PRO A 279 -2.94 -31.10 -5.69
C PRO A 279 -3.94 -32.18 -5.23
N PRO A 280 -3.46 -33.15 -4.42
CA PRO A 280 -4.34 -34.15 -3.79
C PRO A 280 -5.51 -33.51 -3.04
N GLU A 281 -6.63 -34.25 -2.95
CA GLU A 281 -7.88 -33.80 -2.29
C GLU A 281 -7.63 -33.33 -0.86
N ILE A 282 -6.74 -34.00 -0.12
CA ILE A 282 -6.44 -33.67 1.27
C ILE A 282 -5.01 -33.14 1.38
N THR A 283 -4.89 -31.94 1.95
CA THR A 283 -3.60 -31.37 2.35
C THR A 283 -3.51 -31.36 3.88
N ILE A 284 -2.45 -31.96 4.40
CA ILE A 284 -2.06 -31.91 5.81
C ILE A 284 -0.95 -30.86 5.95
N ARG A 285 -1.20 -29.80 6.70
CA ARG A 285 -0.19 -28.80 7.08
C ARG A 285 0.22 -29.05 8.52
N VAL A 286 1.51 -29.19 8.78
CA VAL A 286 2.01 -29.37 10.14
C VAL A 286 2.84 -28.17 10.54
N CYS A 287 2.50 -27.56 11.68
CA CYS A 287 3.22 -26.42 12.22
C CYS A 287 4.66 -26.83 12.58
N ASP A 288 5.65 -26.10 12.05
CA ASP A 288 7.07 -26.28 12.37
C ASP A 288 7.69 -25.09 13.11
N SER A 289 6.86 -24.19 13.63
CA SER A 289 7.30 -23.17 14.56
C SER A 289 7.83 -23.77 15.87
N LEU A 290 8.66 -22.99 16.58
CA LEU A 290 9.46 -23.42 17.72
C LEU A 290 8.73 -24.33 18.72
N THR A 291 7.55 -23.94 19.21
CA THR A 291 6.80 -24.74 20.20
C THR A 291 6.39 -26.11 19.66
N CYS A 292 5.95 -26.19 18.40
CA CYS A 292 5.56 -27.45 17.77
C CYS A 292 6.78 -28.31 17.46
N ASP A 293 7.90 -27.69 17.06
CA ASP A 293 9.14 -28.42 16.82
C ASP A 293 9.71 -29.04 18.10
N LEU A 294 9.72 -28.28 19.20
CA LEU A 294 10.08 -28.79 20.53
C LEU A 294 9.18 -29.95 20.99
N LYS A 295 7.95 -30.03 20.47
CA LYS A 295 7.00 -31.14 20.69
C LYS A 295 7.08 -32.24 19.63
N GLY A 296 8.06 -32.19 18.73
CA GLY A 296 8.37 -33.26 17.78
C GLY A 296 7.65 -33.15 16.43
N SER A 297 7.16 -31.98 16.03
CA SER A 297 6.46 -31.82 14.75
C SER A 297 7.34 -32.17 13.54
N ASN A 298 8.65 -31.92 13.59
CA ASN A 298 9.59 -32.34 12.54
C ASN A 298 9.61 -33.87 12.32
N LYS A 299 9.58 -34.64 13.41
CA LYS A 299 9.50 -36.11 13.35
C LYS A 299 8.14 -36.54 12.81
N LEU A 300 7.06 -35.88 13.23
CA LEU A 300 5.71 -36.13 12.75
C LEU A 300 5.61 -35.93 11.22
N ILE A 301 6.08 -34.79 10.69
CA ILE A 301 6.11 -34.51 9.25
C ILE A 301 6.82 -35.63 8.47
N THR A 302 8.00 -36.04 8.96
CA THR A 302 8.80 -37.09 8.31
C THR A 302 8.05 -38.42 8.28
N ASN A 303 7.38 -38.77 9.37
CA ASN A 303 6.60 -40.01 9.46
C ASN A 303 5.36 -39.96 8.56
N LEU A 304 4.64 -38.84 8.53
CA LEU A 304 3.45 -38.67 7.70
C LEU A 304 3.79 -38.79 6.21
N LYS A 305 4.88 -38.15 5.76
CA LYS A 305 5.37 -38.26 4.37
C LYS A 305 5.76 -39.67 3.94
N LYS A 306 6.11 -40.55 4.89
CA LYS A 306 6.42 -41.97 4.62
C LYS A 306 5.17 -42.86 4.61
N LYS A 307 4.16 -42.51 5.41
CA LYS A 307 2.98 -43.36 5.66
C LYS A 307 1.82 -43.07 4.72
N PHE A 308 1.68 -41.83 4.26
CA PHE A 308 0.61 -41.44 3.36
C PHE A 308 1.04 -41.52 1.90
N ASP A 309 0.13 -41.98 1.06
CA ASP A 309 0.26 -41.99 -0.39
C ASP A 309 0.24 -40.55 -0.94
N LYS A 310 1.28 -40.17 -1.68
CA LYS A 310 1.48 -38.81 -2.18
C LYS A 310 0.42 -38.39 -3.19
N ASP A 311 -0.19 -39.34 -3.89
CA ASP A 311 -1.22 -39.07 -4.89
C ASP A 311 -2.59 -38.79 -4.24
N LYS A 312 -2.77 -39.21 -2.98
CA LYS A 312 -4.02 -39.06 -2.22
C LYS A 312 -3.96 -37.98 -1.15
N VAL A 313 -2.79 -37.79 -0.54
CA VAL A 313 -2.61 -36.87 0.58
C VAL A 313 -1.30 -36.11 0.43
N ARG A 314 -1.39 -34.78 0.44
CA ARG A 314 -0.24 -33.88 0.42
C ARG A 314 0.15 -33.50 1.84
N VAL A 315 1.44 -33.59 2.19
CA VAL A 315 1.95 -33.20 3.52
C VAL A 315 2.92 -32.02 3.40
N LEU A 316 2.55 -30.89 3.98
CA LEU A 316 3.29 -29.63 3.95
C LEU A 316 3.72 -29.20 5.36
N ARG A 317 4.77 -28.38 5.38
CA ARG A 317 5.14 -27.56 6.55
C ARG A 317 4.29 -26.29 6.55
N ALA A 318 4.03 -25.73 7.72
CA ALA A 318 3.30 -24.49 7.85
C ALA A 318 3.80 -23.65 9.02
N PRO A 319 3.62 -22.32 8.96
CA PRO A 319 3.93 -21.41 10.06
C PRO A 319 3.02 -21.66 11.27
N CYS A 320 3.18 -20.85 12.32
CA CYS A 320 2.35 -20.93 13.51
C CYS A 320 0.87 -20.74 13.16
N MET A 321 0.03 -21.64 13.66
CA MET A 321 -1.44 -21.61 13.46
C MET A 321 -2.17 -21.11 14.71
N GLY A 322 -1.48 -20.36 15.59
CA GLY A 322 -2.05 -19.87 16.84
C GLY A 322 -2.49 -20.96 17.82
N LEU A 323 -1.89 -22.17 17.78
CA LEU A 323 -2.25 -23.34 18.60
C LEU A 323 -1.09 -23.84 19.48
N CYS A 324 -0.23 -22.93 19.93
CA CYS A 324 0.94 -23.28 20.72
C CYS A 324 0.60 -23.90 22.10
N ASP A 325 -0.58 -23.60 22.65
CA ASP A 325 -1.16 -24.21 23.86
C ASP A 325 -1.58 -25.68 23.66
N HIS A 326 -1.72 -26.12 22.41
CA HIS A 326 -2.08 -27.48 22.02
C HIS A 326 -1.02 -28.13 21.12
N ALA A 327 0.23 -27.66 21.20
CA ALA A 327 1.32 -28.15 20.36
C ALA A 327 1.63 -29.66 20.59
N PRO A 328 1.97 -30.41 19.53
CA PRO A 328 2.12 -29.95 18.16
C PRO A 328 0.77 -29.75 17.48
N ALA A 329 0.67 -28.72 16.64
CA ALA A 329 -0.55 -28.37 15.90
C ALA A 329 -0.41 -28.71 14.42
N CYS A 330 -1.54 -29.05 13.80
CA CYS A 330 -1.63 -29.36 12.39
C CYS A 330 -3.03 -29.08 11.88
N GLU A 331 -3.14 -28.87 10.58
CA GLU A 331 -4.38 -28.63 9.86
C GLU A 331 -4.55 -29.75 8.82
N VAL A 332 -5.73 -30.37 8.78
CA VAL A 332 -6.13 -31.34 7.73
C VAL A 332 -7.26 -30.71 6.93
N GLY A 333 -6.99 -30.28 5.70
CA GLY A 333 -7.90 -29.39 4.97
C GLY A 333 -7.94 -28.02 5.64
N HIS A 334 -9.05 -27.72 6.31
CA HIS A 334 -9.31 -26.57 7.19
C HIS A 334 -9.58 -26.98 8.66
N ASN A 335 -9.51 -28.28 8.96
CA ASN A 335 -9.72 -28.78 10.31
C ASN A 335 -8.42 -28.68 11.12
N HIS A 336 -8.42 -27.84 12.15
CA HIS A 336 -7.29 -27.69 13.06
C HIS A 336 -7.31 -28.78 14.13
N ILE A 337 -6.33 -29.69 14.07
CA ILE A 337 -6.18 -30.77 15.03
C ILE A 337 -5.28 -30.30 16.18
N LYS A 338 -5.78 -30.45 17.41
CA LYS A 338 -5.07 -30.18 18.66
C LYS A 338 -4.27 -31.40 19.09
N ASN A 339 -3.10 -31.20 19.71
CA ASN A 339 -2.22 -32.29 20.18
C ASN A 339 -1.97 -33.35 19.09
N CYS A 340 -1.57 -32.90 17.90
CA CYS A 340 -1.44 -33.73 16.71
C CYS A 340 -0.53 -34.93 16.92
N ASN A 341 -1.00 -36.08 16.46
CA ASN A 341 -0.24 -37.31 16.39
C ASN A 341 -0.66 -38.09 15.14
N GLU A 342 -0.04 -39.23 14.88
CA GLU A 342 -0.38 -39.97 13.67
C GLU A 342 -1.79 -40.56 13.69
N SER A 343 -2.33 -40.88 14.88
CA SER A 343 -3.63 -41.53 15.03
C SER A 343 -4.77 -40.57 14.71
N ASN A 344 -4.78 -39.38 15.33
CA ASN A 344 -5.83 -38.40 15.10
C ASN A 344 -5.78 -37.83 13.67
N ILE A 345 -4.60 -37.62 13.09
CA ILE A 345 -4.46 -37.23 11.68
C ILE A 345 -5.01 -38.31 10.75
N LYS A 346 -4.67 -39.58 10.97
CA LYS A 346 -5.22 -40.69 10.17
C LYS A 346 -6.74 -40.79 10.29
N GLN A 347 -7.27 -40.62 11.50
CA GLN A 347 -8.71 -40.61 11.72
C GLN A 347 -9.37 -39.47 10.93
N ALA A 348 -8.84 -38.25 11.00
CA ALA A 348 -9.37 -37.10 10.27
C ALA A 348 -9.34 -37.33 8.75
N VAL A 349 -8.23 -37.86 8.22
CA VAL A 349 -8.11 -38.20 6.78
C VAL A 349 -9.12 -39.28 6.38
N ASN A 350 -9.24 -40.36 7.15
CA ASN A 350 -10.13 -41.48 6.83
C ASN A 350 -11.60 -41.11 6.89
N THR A 351 -11.98 -40.26 7.86
CA THR A 351 -13.34 -39.75 8.02
C THR A 351 -13.65 -38.55 7.15
N LYS A 352 -12.67 -38.04 6.38
CA LYS A 352 -12.74 -36.77 5.64
C LYS A 352 -13.20 -35.59 6.52
N SER A 353 -12.79 -35.58 7.79
CA SER A 353 -13.03 -34.46 8.70
C SER A 353 -12.05 -33.33 8.38
N THR A 354 -12.38 -32.56 7.34
CA THR A 354 -11.52 -31.50 6.76
C THR A 354 -12.00 -30.09 7.04
N HIS A 355 -13.09 -29.90 7.77
CA HIS A 355 -13.65 -28.59 8.08
C HIS A 355 -13.57 -28.32 9.58
N ALA A 356 -13.50 -27.03 9.93
CA ALA A 356 -13.51 -26.61 11.33
C ALA A 356 -14.81 -27.03 12.02
N GLU A 357 -14.69 -27.50 13.26
CA GLU A 357 -15.84 -27.81 14.10
C GLU A 357 -16.33 -26.54 14.81
N ILE A 358 -17.66 -26.43 14.97
CA ILE A 358 -18.24 -25.35 15.77
C ILE A 358 -17.89 -25.63 17.23
N ILE A 359 -17.26 -24.63 17.84
CA ILE A 359 -16.83 -24.65 19.24
C ILE A 359 -17.87 -23.97 20.13
N ASP A 360 -17.92 -24.40 21.39
CA ASP A 360 -18.76 -23.78 22.40
C ASP A 360 -18.15 -22.45 22.89
N GLY A 361 -19.02 -21.46 23.10
CA GLY A 361 -18.68 -20.15 23.65
C GLY A 361 -19.93 -19.46 24.22
N VAL A 362 -19.76 -18.27 24.79
CA VAL A 362 -20.88 -17.49 25.31
C VAL A 362 -21.84 -17.14 24.16
N LEU A 363 -23.06 -17.65 24.21
CA LEU A 363 -24.08 -17.40 23.19
C LEU A 363 -24.71 -16.02 23.34
N LEU A 364 -25.24 -15.45 22.25
CA LEU A 364 -25.88 -14.13 22.22
C LEU A 364 -26.93 -13.93 23.33
N LYS A 365 -27.80 -14.94 23.53
CA LYS A 365 -28.87 -14.88 24.54
C LYS A 365 -28.31 -14.76 25.95
N GLU A 366 -27.26 -15.51 26.25
CA GLU A 366 -26.58 -15.47 27.55
C GLU A 366 -25.84 -14.14 27.73
N TYR A 367 -25.11 -13.69 26.71
CA TYR A 367 -24.41 -12.41 26.74
C TYR A 367 -25.36 -11.25 27.03
N ILE A 368 -26.52 -11.19 26.34
CA ILE A 368 -27.56 -10.17 26.58
C ILE A 368 -28.15 -10.31 27.99
N LYS A 369 -28.46 -11.53 28.45
CA LYS A 369 -29.02 -11.77 29.79
C LYS A 369 -28.07 -11.25 30.88
N ASN A 370 -26.76 -11.35 30.66
CA ASN A 370 -25.72 -10.86 31.57
C ASN A 370 -25.40 -9.36 31.40
N GLY A 371 -26.20 -8.61 30.65
CA GLY A 371 -26.05 -7.16 30.48
C GLY A 371 -25.23 -6.74 29.26
N GLY A 372 -24.85 -7.67 28.39
CA GLY A 372 -24.19 -7.40 27.12
C GLY A 372 -24.98 -6.46 26.21
N TYR A 373 -24.25 -5.69 25.40
CA TYR A 373 -24.77 -4.64 24.51
C TYR A 373 -25.44 -3.46 25.23
N GLN A 374 -25.42 -3.39 26.56
CA GLN A 374 -26.03 -2.27 27.28
C GLN A 374 -25.24 -0.97 27.08
N ILE A 375 -23.91 -1.05 27.03
CA ILE A 375 -23.05 0.12 26.77
C ILE A 375 -23.31 0.62 25.35
N LEU A 376 -23.31 -0.29 24.37
CA LEU A 376 -23.62 0.06 22.99
C LEU A 376 -25.00 0.72 22.85
N ARG A 377 -26.04 0.19 23.51
CA ARG A 377 -27.38 0.80 23.53
C ARG A 377 -27.37 2.19 24.16
N ASN A 378 -26.62 2.39 25.24
CA ASN A 378 -26.49 3.69 25.89
C ASN A 378 -25.76 4.71 25.00
N CYS A 379 -24.79 4.27 24.19
CA CYS A 379 -24.15 5.08 23.17
C CYS A 379 -25.16 5.57 22.12
N TYR A 380 -25.93 4.67 21.51
CA TYR A 380 -26.92 5.01 20.49
C TYR A 380 -28.06 5.90 21.01
N ASN A 381 -28.48 5.69 22.27
CA ASN A 381 -29.52 6.51 22.91
C ASN A 381 -29.01 7.86 23.43
N GLY A 382 -27.75 8.22 23.17
CA GLY A 382 -27.16 9.50 23.59
C GLY A 382 -26.89 9.62 25.09
N LYS A 383 -27.02 8.53 25.86
CA LYS A 383 -26.71 8.51 27.31
C LYS A 383 -25.21 8.56 27.59
N ILE A 384 -24.40 8.05 26.66
CA ILE A 384 -22.94 8.14 26.68
C ILE A 384 -22.51 9.03 25.52
N LYS A 385 -21.90 10.18 25.81
CA LYS A 385 -21.38 11.06 24.76
C LYS A 385 -20.03 10.56 24.28
N VAL A 386 -19.71 10.85 23.01
CA VAL A 386 -18.43 10.50 22.39
C VAL A 386 -17.26 11.06 23.21
N ASP A 387 -17.32 12.32 23.64
CA ASP A 387 -16.23 12.93 24.42
C ASP A 387 -15.97 12.22 25.76
N ASP A 388 -17.02 11.68 26.40
CA ASP A 388 -16.90 10.92 27.65
C ASP A 388 -16.16 9.59 27.44
N VAL A 389 -16.32 8.98 26.25
CA VAL A 389 -15.60 7.74 25.89
C VAL A 389 -14.11 8.01 25.74
N VAL A 390 -13.71 9.15 25.15
CA VAL A 390 -12.28 9.52 25.05
C VAL A 390 -11.67 9.69 26.42
N ALA A 391 -12.34 10.44 27.30
CA ALA A 391 -11.87 10.66 28.66
C ALA A 391 -11.68 9.32 29.38
N LYS A 392 -12.69 8.45 29.36
CA LYS A 392 -12.61 7.11 29.99
C LYS A 392 -11.49 6.23 29.42
N LEU A 393 -11.29 6.22 28.10
CA LEU A 393 -10.22 5.43 27.46
C LEU A 393 -8.83 5.96 27.79
N ASN A 394 -8.68 7.28 27.92
CA ASN A 394 -7.44 7.91 28.33
C ASN A 394 -7.16 7.67 29.81
N ASP A 395 -8.18 7.82 30.67
CA ASP A 395 -8.10 7.59 32.11
C ASP A 395 -7.80 6.13 32.43
N SER A 396 -8.32 5.19 31.64
CA SER A 396 -8.01 3.76 31.80
C SER A 396 -6.58 3.40 31.35
N GLY A 397 -5.88 4.32 30.68
CA GLY A 397 -4.56 4.06 30.11
C GLY A 397 -4.55 2.98 29.02
N LEU A 398 -5.70 2.72 28.36
CA LEU A 398 -5.81 1.63 27.39
C LEU A 398 -4.91 1.91 26.18
N LYS A 399 -4.07 0.94 25.86
CA LYS A 399 -3.15 0.96 24.72
C LYS A 399 -3.43 -0.20 23.78
N GLY A 400 -2.99 -0.07 22.53
CA GLY A 400 -3.08 -1.14 21.55
C GLY A 400 -2.35 -2.41 22.03
N MET A 401 -3.07 -3.52 22.09
CA MET A 401 -2.57 -4.80 22.60
C MET A 401 -1.88 -5.67 21.53
N GLY A 402 -1.75 -5.17 20.30
CA GLY A 402 -1.02 -5.81 19.20
C GLY A 402 0.48 -5.44 19.16
N GLY A 403 1.10 -5.14 20.29
CA GLY A 403 2.55 -4.88 20.40
C GLY A 403 2.97 -3.40 20.28
N ALA A 404 2.36 -2.60 19.40
CA ALA A 404 2.77 -1.20 19.19
C ALA A 404 2.47 -0.25 20.37
N GLY A 405 1.53 -0.61 21.26
CA GLY A 405 1.29 0.12 22.52
C GLY A 405 0.78 1.56 22.38
N PHE A 406 0.22 1.94 21.23
CA PHE A 406 -0.31 3.29 21.02
C PHE A 406 -1.61 3.52 21.82
N PRO A 407 -1.82 4.69 22.49
CA PRO A 407 -3.05 4.97 23.24
C PRO A 407 -4.32 4.87 22.39
N SER A 408 -5.24 3.99 22.78
CA SER A 408 -6.42 3.64 21.96
C SER A 408 -7.37 4.82 21.78
N GLY A 409 -7.65 5.56 22.86
CA GLY A 409 -8.52 6.74 22.82
C GLY A 409 -8.01 7.84 21.89
N GLN A 410 -6.68 8.06 21.89
CA GLN A 410 -6.05 9.04 20.99
C GLN A 410 -6.13 8.60 19.52
N LYS A 411 -5.91 7.31 19.24
CA LYS A 411 -6.02 6.77 17.87
C LYS A 411 -7.44 6.98 17.33
N TRP A 412 -8.44 6.66 18.12
CA TRP A 412 -9.83 6.83 17.71
C TRP A 412 -10.21 8.30 17.52
N LYS A 413 -9.71 9.20 18.39
CA LYS A 413 -9.91 10.65 18.26
C LYS A 413 -9.33 11.17 16.94
N PHE A 414 -8.14 10.74 16.53
CA PHE A 414 -7.55 11.12 15.25
C PHE A 414 -8.44 10.72 14.08
N VAL A 415 -8.92 9.47 14.04
CA VAL A 415 -9.82 9.01 12.97
C VAL A 415 -11.15 9.76 12.96
N ARG A 416 -11.72 10.08 14.13
CA ARG A 416 -12.97 10.85 14.25
C ARG A 416 -12.84 12.27 13.68
N MET A 417 -11.67 12.90 13.80
CA MET A 417 -11.45 14.27 13.32
C MET A 417 -11.37 14.35 11.78
N GLU A 418 -11.09 13.23 11.12
CA GLU A 418 -11.06 13.17 9.66
C GLU A 418 -12.46 13.21 9.04
N LYS A 419 -12.51 13.62 7.76
CA LYS A 419 -13.77 13.62 6.99
C LYS A 419 -14.22 12.19 6.70
N ALA A 420 -15.52 12.00 6.52
CA ALA A 420 -16.07 10.72 6.03
C ALA A 420 -15.66 10.48 4.56
N PRO A 421 -15.62 9.22 4.07
CA PRO A 421 -15.94 7.98 4.79
C PRO A 421 -14.83 7.56 5.76
N ARG A 422 -15.22 7.00 6.90
CA ARG A 422 -14.31 6.40 7.88
C ARG A 422 -14.54 4.90 7.91
N LEU A 423 -13.45 4.16 7.91
CA LEU A 423 -13.45 2.72 7.94
C LEU A 423 -12.83 2.28 9.26
N MET A 424 -13.38 1.22 9.83
CA MET A 424 -12.72 0.45 10.86
C MET A 424 -12.24 -0.84 10.23
N THR A 425 -11.15 -1.39 10.77
CA THR A 425 -10.75 -2.77 10.52
C THR A 425 -10.45 -3.41 11.86
N ILE A 426 -10.81 -4.67 11.97
CA ILE A 426 -10.46 -5.51 13.10
C ILE A 426 -9.30 -6.40 12.65
N ASN A 427 -8.16 -6.30 13.34
CA ASN A 427 -7.07 -7.23 13.10
C ASN A 427 -7.33 -8.53 13.87
N GLY A 428 -7.66 -9.60 13.14
CA GLY A 428 -7.76 -10.97 13.66
C GLY A 428 -6.62 -11.89 13.18
N ASP A 429 -5.60 -11.33 12.51
CA ASP A 429 -4.43 -12.06 12.04
C ASP A 429 -3.38 -12.15 13.15
N GLU A 430 -3.61 -13.08 14.09
CA GLU A 430 -2.71 -13.37 15.23
C GLU A 430 -1.51 -14.22 14.77
N GLY A 431 -0.68 -13.65 13.89
CA GLY A 431 0.41 -14.36 13.20
C GLY A 431 1.69 -14.55 14.01
N GLU A 432 1.86 -13.87 15.14
CA GLU A 432 3.06 -14.01 15.96
C GLU A 432 3.19 -15.42 16.58
N PRO A 433 4.34 -16.12 16.39
CA PRO A 433 4.50 -17.44 16.97
C PRO A 433 4.39 -17.42 18.50
N GLY A 434 3.46 -18.23 19.03
CA GLY A 434 3.21 -18.32 20.47
C GLY A 434 2.05 -17.46 20.97
N THR A 435 1.45 -16.61 20.14
CA THR A 435 0.22 -15.89 20.51
C THR A 435 -1.03 -16.70 20.16
N PHE A 436 -2.00 -16.69 21.07
CA PHE A 436 -3.32 -17.35 20.93
C PHE A 436 -4.38 -16.64 21.78
N LYS A 437 -4.09 -15.41 22.22
CA LYS A 437 -4.97 -14.63 23.10
C LYS A 437 -6.22 -14.19 22.34
N ASP A 438 -6.08 -13.82 21.07
CA ASP A 438 -7.19 -13.33 20.26
C ASP A 438 -8.08 -14.50 19.86
N ARG A 439 -7.47 -15.64 19.49
CA ARG A 439 -8.18 -16.92 19.33
C ARG A 439 -9.02 -17.22 20.58
N SER A 440 -8.41 -17.22 21.77
CA SER A 440 -9.11 -17.53 23.02
C SER A 440 -10.35 -16.65 23.26
N TYR A 441 -10.28 -15.34 23.00
CA TYR A 441 -11.43 -14.45 23.14
C TYR A 441 -12.51 -14.68 22.07
N LEU A 442 -12.11 -14.86 20.81
CA LEU A 442 -13.04 -15.14 19.71
C LEU A 442 -13.76 -16.48 19.87
N GLU A 443 -13.06 -17.47 20.43
CA GLU A 443 -13.61 -18.80 20.70
C GLU A 443 -14.55 -18.81 21.93
N SER A 444 -14.17 -18.12 23.03
CA SER A 444 -14.89 -18.23 24.31
C SER A 444 -15.95 -17.15 24.56
N ASP A 445 -15.71 -15.89 24.17
CA ASP A 445 -16.63 -14.76 24.39
C ASP A 445 -16.67 -13.83 23.15
N PRO A 446 -17.17 -14.33 22.01
CA PRO A 446 -17.18 -13.58 20.76
C PRO A 446 -18.04 -12.32 20.85
N HIS A 447 -19.12 -12.34 21.64
CA HIS A 447 -20.02 -11.19 21.75
C HIS A 447 -19.40 -9.99 22.46
N ARG A 448 -18.51 -10.22 23.45
CA ARG A 448 -17.74 -9.13 24.06
C ARG A 448 -16.82 -8.45 23.07
N PHE A 449 -16.16 -9.23 22.22
CA PHE A 449 -15.31 -8.72 21.16
C PHE A 449 -16.13 -7.89 20.14
N LEU A 450 -17.25 -8.44 19.68
CA LEU A 450 -18.15 -7.76 18.74
C LEU A 450 -18.77 -6.49 19.34
N GLU A 451 -19.17 -6.49 20.61
CA GLU A 451 -19.67 -5.28 21.28
C GLU A 451 -18.58 -4.19 21.33
N GLY A 452 -17.34 -4.56 21.68
CA GLY A 452 -16.21 -3.64 21.67
C GLY A 452 -15.97 -3.03 20.29
N ALA A 453 -16.02 -3.85 19.24
CA ALA A 453 -15.89 -3.39 17.86
C ALA A 453 -17.01 -2.43 17.45
N LEU A 454 -18.26 -2.73 17.81
CA LEU A 454 -19.41 -1.86 17.52
C LEU A 454 -19.33 -0.53 18.28
N ILE A 455 -18.89 -0.55 19.54
CA ILE A 455 -18.66 0.68 20.32
C ILE A 455 -17.57 1.52 19.68
N ALA A 456 -16.47 0.90 19.24
CA ALA A 456 -15.37 1.58 18.56
C ALA A 456 -15.85 2.22 17.24
N SER A 457 -16.60 1.45 16.44
CA SER A 457 -17.19 1.92 15.17
C SER A 457 -18.14 3.10 15.38
N TYR A 458 -19.06 3.00 16.34
CA TYR A 458 -19.95 4.09 16.74
C TYR A 458 -19.13 5.32 17.13
N PHE A 459 -18.11 5.11 17.97
CA PHE A 459 -17.24 6.16 18.43
C PHE A 459 -16.55 6.87 17.27
N ILE A 460 -15.96 6.18 16.29
CA ILE A 460 -15.27 6.86 15.18
C ILE A 460 -16.22 7.32 14.06
N ASN A 461 -17.51 6.99 14.13
CA ASN A 461 -18.48 7.14 13.04
C ASN A 461 -18.07 6.35 11.78
N ALA A 462 -17.61 5.12 11.97
CA ALA A 462 -17.26 4.27 10.84
C ALA A 462 -18.53 3.82 10.12
N GLN A 463 -18.51 3.90 8.80
CA GLN A 463 -19.63 3.43 7.96
C GLN A 463 -19.55 1.92 7.71
N LYS A 464 -18.34 1.35 7.84
CA LYS A 464 -18.04 -0.06 7.68
C LYS A 464 -16.94 -0.47 8.67
N VAL A 465 -17.04 -1.70 9.16
CA VAL A 465 -16.08 -2.35 10.07
C VAL A 465 -15.48 -3.55 9.38
#